data_AF-A0A963XM33-F1
#
_entry.id   AF-A0A963XM33-F1
#
_cell.length_a   1.000
_cell.length_b   1.000
_cell.length_c   1.000
_cell.angle_alpha   90.00
_cell.angle_beta   90.00
_cell.angle_gamma   90.00
#
_symmetry.space_group_name_H-M   'P 1'
#
loop_
_entity.id
_entity.type
_entity.pdbx_description
1 polymer ?
#
loop_
_entity_poly.entity_id
_entity_poly.type
_entity_poly.pdbx_seq_one_letter_code
_entity_poly.pdbx_strand_id
1 'polypeptide(L)' 'AIHPKQVALANEVFTPSEAKVTEAREILAAMEEAQRTGAGAAVYKGRLVDIASVRQAEVIVRQAEMIAK' A
#
# COMPACT_ATOMS: atom_id res chain seq x y z
N ALA A 1 21.49 10.78 1.16
CA ALA A 1 21.62 12.17 0.68
C ALA A 1 23.04 12.64 0.98
N ILE A 2 23.71 13.28 0.02
CA ILE A 2 25.07 13.83 0.19
C ILE A 2 25.05 15.35 0.42
N HIS A 3 23.88 15.98 0.27
CA HIS A 3 23.67 17.41 0.51
C HIS A 3 22.32 17.66 1.20
N PRO A 4 22.23 18.57 2.20
CA PRO A 4 20.99 18.81 2.96
C PRO A 4 19.76 19.12 2.10
N LYS A 5 19.92 19.91 1.03
CA LYS A 5 18.83 20.23 0.08
C LYS A 5 18.20 19.01 -0.62
N GLN A 6 18.87 17.86 -0.65
CA GLN A 6 18.34 16.65 -1.28
C GLN A 6 17.35 15.90 -0.38
N VAL A 7 17.36 16.16 0.93
CA VAL A 7 16.56 15.39 1.90
C VAL A 7 15.07 15.60 1.66
N ALA A 8 14.63 16.84 1.50
CA ALA A 8 13.23 17.16 1.24
C ALA A 8 12.73 16.50 -0.05
N LEU A 9 13.50 16.62 -1.14
CA LEU A 9 13.16 16.02 -2.43
C LEU A 9 13.11 14.48 -2.37
N ALA A 10 14.07 13.86 -1.66
CA ALA A 10 14.06 12.41 -1.48
C ALA A 10 12.81 11.97 -0.70
N ASN A 11 12.48 12.66 0.40
CA ASN A 11 11.29 12.33 1.19
C ASN A 11 10.00 12.53 0.37
N GLU A 12 9.89 13.60 -0.42
CA GLU A 12 8.73 13.83 -1.30
C GLU A 12 8.53 12.69 -2.30
N VAL A 13 9.60 12.21 -2.93
CA VAL A 13 9.52 11.15 -3.96
C VAL A 13 9.27 9.76 -3.35
N PHE A 14 9.92 9.46 -2.23
CA PHE A 14 9.93 8.10 -1.66
C PHE A 14 8.92 7.88 -0.53
N THR A 15 8.30 8.93 0.00
CA THR A 15 7.17 8.77 0.92
C THR A 15 5.94 8.39 0.11
N PRO A 16 5.27 7.26 0.43
CA PRO A 16 3.99 6.94 -0.20
C PRO A 16 2.98 8.07 0.05
N SER A 17 2.29 8.50 -1.00
CA SER A 17 1.21 9.48 -0.84
C SER A 17 0.03 8.89 -0.06
N GLU A 18 -0.74 9.73 0.62
CA GLU A 18 -1.92 9.30 1.38
C GLU A 18 -2.88 8.48 0.51
N ALA A 19 -3.12 8.90 -0.73
CA ALA A 19 -3.96 8.16 -1.67
C ALA A 19 -3.45 6.74 -1.94
N LYS A 20 -2.13 6.55 -2.09
CA LYS A 20 -1.53 5.21 -2.27
C LYS A 20 -1.65 4.36 -1.02
N VAL A 21 -1.52 4.97 0.17
CA VAL A 21 -1.68 4.27 1.44
C VAL A 21 -3.13 3.84 1.64
N THR A 22 -4.10 4.72 1.36
CA THR A 22 -5.53 4.40 1.45
C THR A 22 -5.89 3.26 0.51
N GLU A 23 -5.49 3.34 -0.76
CA GLU A 23 -5.73 2.28 -1.74
C GLU A 23 -5.10 0.95 -1.32
N ALA A 24 -3.87 0.97 -0.80
CA ALA A 24 -3.23 -0.23 -0.28
C ALA A 24 -4.03 -0.85 0.87
N ARG A 25 -4.53 -0.04 1.83
CA ARG A 25 -5.38 -0.53 2.93
C ARG A 25 -6.69 -1.12 2.41
N GLU A 26 -7.32 -0.50 1.41
CA GLU A 26 -8.55 -1.02 0.79
C GLU A 26 -8.32 -2.36 0.08
N ILE A 27 -7.18 -2.54 -0.60
CA ILE A 27 -6.81 -3.81 -1.24
C ILE A 27 -6.66 -4.92 -0.20
N LEU A 28 -5.98 -4.64 0.92
CA LEU A 28 -5.80 -5.61 2.00
C LEU A 28 -7.13 -6.00 2.64
N ALA A 29 -8.01 -5.01 2.87
CA ALA A 29 -9.35 -5.26 3.40
C ALA A 29 -10.21 -6.11 2.45
N ALA A 30 -10.14 -5.86 1.14
CA ALA A 30 -10.83 -6.68 0.14
C ALA A 30 -10.34 -8.13 0.12
N MET A 31 -9.03 -8.34 0.32
CA MET A 31 -8.45 -9.68 0.42
C MET A 31 -8.87 -10.41 1.71
N GLU A 32 -8.85 -9.71 2.84
CA GLU A 32 -9.32 -10.24 4.13
C GLU A 32 -10.80 -10.65 4.05
N GLU A 33 -11.64 -9.81 3.44
CA GLU A 33 -13.05 -10.12 3.24
C GLU A 33 -13.24 -11.36 2.36
N ALA A 34 -12.53 -11.45 1.24
CA ALA A 34 -12.61 -12.61 0.36
C ALA A 34 -12.20 -13.90 1.08
N GLN A 35 -11.15 -13.85 1.91
CA GLN A 35 -10.71 -14.99 2.71
C GLN A 35 -11.77 -15.36 3.76
N ARG A 36 -12.38 -14.38 4.42
CA ARG A 36 -13.43 -14.58 5.43
C ARG A 36 -14.68 -15.21 4.85
N THR A 37 -15.08 -14.83 3.64
CA THR A 37 -16.25 -15.39 2.96
C THR A 37 -15.96 -16.68 2.21
N GLY A 38 -14.70 -17.16 2.19
CA GLY A 38 -14.28 -18.31 1.39
C GLY A 38 -14.35 -18.05 -0.12
N ALA A 39 -14.31 -16.78 -0.55
CA ALA A 39 -14.27 -16.43 -1.96
C ALA A 39 -12.88 -16.75 -2.52
N GLY A 40 -12.83 -17.49 -3.63
CA GLY A 40 -11.56 -17.92 -4.25
C GLY A 40 -10.72 -16.78 -4.85
N ALA A 41 -11.26 -15.55 -4.92
CA ALA A 41 -10.57 -14.37 -5.40
C ALA A 41 -11.16 -13.09 -4.77
N ALA A 42 -10.31 -12.10 -4.50
CA ALA A 42 -10.72 -10.77 -4.11
C ALA A 42 -10.87 -9.86 -5.34
N VAL A 43 -11.83 -8.94 -5.29
CA VAL A 43 -12.06 -7.93 -6.33
C VAL A 43 -12.04 -6.56 -5.69
N TYR A 44 -11.26 -5.65 -6.28
CA TYR A 44 -11.17 -4.26 -5.86
C TYR A 44 -11.32 -3.36 -7.09
N LYS A 45 -12.24 -2.38 -7.02
CA LYS A 45 -12.60 -1.48 -8.13
C LYS A 45 -12.83 -2.21 -9.47
N GLY A 46 -13.51 -3.35 -9.42
CA GLY A 46 -13.83 -4.16 -10.61
C GLY A 46 -12.66 -4.97 -11.18
N ARG A 47 -11.51 -5.02 -10.48
CA ARG A 47 -10.32 -5.77 -10.90
C ARG A 47 -10.00 -6.88 -9.91
N LEU A 48 -9.60 -8.04 -10.42
CA LEU A 48 -9.13 -9.15 -9.60
C LEU A 48 -7.83 -8.73 -8.90
N VAL A 49 -7.77 -8.97 -7.59
CA VAL A 49 -6.58 -8.73 -6.78
C VAL A 49 -5.73 -10.00 -6.76
N ASP A 50 -4.53 -9.92 -7.30
CA ASP A 50 -3.56 -11.02 -7.24
C ASP A 50 -2.65 -10.92 -6.01
N ILE A 51 -1.93 -12.01 -5.73
CA ILE A 51 -1.01 -12.09 -4.58
C ILE A 51 0.13 -11.07 -4.65
N ALA A 52 0.56 -10.65 -5.86
CA ALA A 52 1.61 -9.66 -6.02
C ALA A 52 1.11 -8.27 -5.58
N SER A 53 -0.14 -7.95 -5.93
CA SER A 53 -0.83 -6.72 -5.55
C SER A 53 -1.03 -6.63 -4.04
N VAL A 54 -1.41 -7.75 -3.39
CA VAL A 54 -1.50 -7.83 -1.92
C VAL A 54 -0.15 -7.56 -1.27
N ARG A 55 0.91 -8.25 -1.71
CA ARG A 55 2.27 -8.04 -1.17
C ARG A 55 2.77 -6.61 -1.35
N GLN A 56 2.46 -5.99 -2.48
CA GLN A 56 2.81 -4.59 -2.72
C GLN A 56 2.05 -3.66 -1.77
N ALA A 57 0.76 -3.90 -1.54
CA ALA A 57 -0.05 -3.14 -0.61
C ALA A 57 0.48 -3.25 0.84
N GLU A 58 0.88 -4.45 1.28
CA GLU A 58 1.52 -4.67 2.59
C GLU A 58 2.79 -3.83 2.75
N VAL A 59 3.64 -3.77 1.72
CA VAL A 59 4.87 -2.97 1.75
C VAL A 59 4.57 -1.48 1.88
N ILE A 60 3.60 -0.96 1.13
CA ILE A 60 3.21 0.46 1.18
C ILE A 60 2.68 0.83 2.56
N VAL A 61 1.77 0.02 3.12
CA VAL A 61 1.19 0.24 4.44
C VAL A 61 2.28 0.23 5.51
N ARG A 62 3.16 -0.77 5.48
CA ARG A 62 4.28 -0.89 6.41
C ARG A 62 5.25 0.30 6.30
N GLN A 63 5.54 0.78 5.10
CA GLN A 63 6.38 1.96 4.89
C GLN A 63 5.74 3.21 5.53
N ALA A 64 4.45 3.44 5.32
CA ALA A 64 3.75 4.56 5.91
C ALA A 64 3.77 4.52 7.45
N GLU A 65 3.55 3.34 8.04
CA GLU A 65 3.58 3.13 9.49
C GLU A 65 4.97 3.35 10.10
N MET A 66 6.05 3.02 9.38
CA MET A 66 7.41 3.30 9.83
C MET A 66 7.75 4.79 9.84
N ILE A 67 7.13 5.58 8.95
CA ILE A 67 7.40 7.02 8.79
C ILE A 67 6.56 7.87 9.75
N ALA A 68 5.31 7.49 10.02
CA ALA A 68 4.32 8.28 10.78
C ALA A 68 4.59 8.41 12.31
N LYS A 69 5.84 8.24 12.76
CA LYS A 69 6.24 8.37 14.17
C LYS A 69 6.11 9.78 14.71
#